data_AF-A0A376FFA4-F1
#
_entry.id   AF-A0A376FFA4-F1
#
_cell.length_a   1.000
_cell.length_b   1.000
_cell.length_c   1.000
_cell.angle_alpha   90.00
_cell.angle_beta   90.00
_cell.angle_gamma   90.00
#
_symmetry.space_group_name_H-M   'P 1'
#
loop_
_entity.id
_entity.type
_entity.pdbx_description
1 polymer ?
#
loop_
_entity_poly.entity_id
_entity_poly.type
_entity_poly.pdbx_seq_one_letter_code
_entity_poly.pdbx_strand_id
1 'polypeptide(L)'
;MICEGNMPGAEPSVEDKSSLNTAVKRSIAQAAAALVKPGHRIILDSGTTTYEIARMLRQHTDVIAMTNGMNVANALLGSGRGGTAD
;
A
#
# COMPACT_ATOMS: atom_id res chain seq x y z
N MET A 1 -5.50 42.42 7.02
CA MET A 1 -4.40 41.51 6.66
C MET A 1 -5.04 40.19 6.28
N ILE A 2 -5.31 39.99 4.99
CA ILE A 2 -5.79 38.71 4.47
C ILE A 2 -4.55 37.86 4.20
N CYS A 3 -4.41 36.75 4.92
CA CYS A 3 -3.43 35.73 4.56
C CYS A 3 -4.00 35.02 3.35
N GLU A 4 -3.39 35.24 2.18
CA GLU A 4 -3.63 34.45 0.96
C GLU A 4 -3.25 32.99 1.28
N GLY A 5 -4.25 32.20 1.69
CA GLY A 5 -4.09 30.78 1.90
C GLY A 5 -3.88 30.11 0.55
N ASN A 6 -2.62 29.88 0.20
CA ASN A 6 -2.22 28.92 -0.81
C ASN A 6 -2.92 27.59 -0.52
N MET A 7 -4.08 27.35 -1.15
CA MET A 7 -4.74 26.05 -1.12
C MET A 7 -3.75 25.04 -1.69
N PRO A 8 -3.30 24.04 -0.92
CA PRO A 8 -2.65 22.89 -1.53
C PRO A 8 -3.69 22.30 -2.48
N GLY A 9 -3.34 22.19 -3.77
CA GLY A 9 -4.19 21.50 -4.74
C GLY A 9 -4.62 20.16 -4.12
N ALA A 10 -5.94 19.92 -4.10
CA ALA A 10 -6.56 18.82 -3.37
C ALA A 10 -5.71 17.55 -3.48
N GLU A 11 -5.26 17.01 -2.34
CA GLU A 11 -4.54 15.76 -2.36
C GLU A 11 -5.42 14.71 -3.04
N PRO A 12 -4.96 14.11 -4.17
CA PRO A 12 -5.77 13.11 -4.85
C PRO A 12 -6.02 11.95 -3.88
N SER A 13 -7.24 11.43 -3.89
CA SER A 13 -7.62 10.33 -3.03
C SER A 13 -6.68 9.14 -3.23
N VAL A 14 -6.66 8.22 -2.27
CA VAL A 14 -5.85 6.99 -2.41
C VAL A 14 -6.24 6.24 -3.70
N GLU A 15 -7.53 6.29 -4.07
CA GLU A 15 -8.06 5.74 -5.32
C GLU A 15 -7.55 6.50 -6.56
N ASP A 16 -7.57 7.83 -6.55
CA ASP A 16 -7.03 8.67 -7.63
C ASP A 16 -5.52 8.44 -7.82
N LYS A 17 -4.77 8.31 -6.71
CA LYS A 17 -3.35 7.97 -6.75
C LYS A 17 -3.12 6.51 -7.19
N SER A 18 -4.03 5.58 -6.94
CA SER A 18 -3.83 4.15 -7.23
C SER A 18 -3.86 3.81 -8.73
N SER A 19 -4.65 4.55 -9.50
CA SER A 19 -4.79 4.40 -10.96
C SER A 19 -3.62 5.02 -11.74
N LEU A 20 -2.92 5.99 -11.14
CA LEU A 20 -1.74 6.62 -11.71
C LEU A 20 -0.46 5.81 -11.44
N ASN A 21 0.36 5.64 -12.47
CA ASN A 21 1.68 4.99 -12.41
C ASN A 21 1.65 3.55 -11.85
N THR A 22 0.54 2.83 -11.99
CA THR A 22 0.38 1.47 -11.47
C THR A 22 1.48 0.52 -11.97
N ALA A 23 1.89 0.63 -13.24
CA ALA A 23 2.96 -0.19 -13.80
C ALA A 23 4.31 0.05 -13.09
N VAL A 24 4.68 1.31 -12.87
CA VAL A 24 5.92 1.67 -12.15
C VAL A 24 5.87 1.19 -10.71
N LYS A 25 4.73 1.39 -10.03
CA LYS A 25 4.54 0.93 -8.65
C LYS A 25 4.65 -0.58 -8.53
N ARG A 26 4.12 -1.34 -9.50
CA ARG A 26 4.29 -2.79 -9.56
C ARG A 26 5.73 -3.20 -9.81
N SER A 27 6.45 -2.51 -10.68
CA SER A 27 7.88 -2.79 -10.92
C SER A 27 8.71 -2.58 -9.64
N ILE A 28 8.48 -1.46 -8.93
CA ILE A 28 9.08 -1.21 -7.62
C ILE A 28 8.69 -2.31 -6.64
N ALA A 29 7.41 -2.70 -6.60
CA ALA A 29 6.91 -3.72 -5.71
C ALA A 29 7.56 -5.09 -5.96
N GLN A 30 7.75 -5.48 -7.22
CA GLN A 30 8.44 -6.72 -7.58
C GLN A 30 9.89 -6.71 -7.10
N ALA A 31 10.60 -5.62 -7.36
CA ALA A 31 11.99 -5.48 -6.93
C ALA A 31 12.09 -5.52 -5.41
N ALA A 32 11.22 -4.82 -4.68
CA ALA A 32 11.20 -4.82 -3.22
C ALA A 32 10.84 -6.19 -2.64
N ALA A 33 9.83 -6.88 -3.19
CA ALA A 33 9.43 -8.21 -2.74
C ALA A 33 10.54 -9.24 -2.95
N ALA A 34 11.29 -9.17 -4.04
CA ALA A 34 12.43 -10.06 -4.31
C ALA A 34 13.58 -9.94 -3.28
N LEU A 35 13.63 -8.86 -2.51
CA LEU A 35 14.62 -8.66 -1.44
C LEU A 35 14.17 -9.29 -0.11
N VAL A 36 12.90 -9.62 0.03
CA VAL A 36 12.33 -10.19 1.26
C VAL A 36 12.58 -11.68 1.31
N LYS A 37 13.05 -12.17 2.46
CA LYS A 37 13.36 -13.59 2.70
C LYS A 37 12.59 -14.07 3.93
N PRO A 38 12.36 -15.39 4.05
CA PRO A 38 11.83 -15.99 5.28
C PRO A 38 12.64 -15.55 6.52
N GLY A 39 11.95 -15.32 7.62
CA GLY A 39 12.47 -14.80 8.89
C GLY A 39 12.60 -13.27 8.95
N HIS A 40 12.42 -12.54 7.84
CA HIS A 40 12.55 -11.08 7.84
C HIS A 40 11.41 -10.39 8.61
N ARG A 41 11.75 -9.26 9.22
CA ARG A 41 10.81 -8.33 9.86
C ARG A 41 10.90 -6.99 9.15
N ILE A 42 9.78 -6.51 8.63
CA ILE A 42 9.72 -5.34 7.75
C ILE A 42 8.69 -4.33 8.25
N ILE A 43 8.92 -3.06 7.96
CA ILE A 43 7.98 -1.97 8.21
C ILE A 43 7.52 -1.43 6.85
N LEU A 44 6.21 -1.30 6.68
CA LEU A 44 5.58 -0.73 5.50
C LEU A 44 4.74 0.48 5.91
N ASP A 45 5.09 1.66 5.44
CA ASP A 45 4.28 2.88 5.63
C ASP A 45 2.98 2.84 4.81
N SER A 46 2.09 3.79 5.06
CA SER A 46 0.91 4.07 4.25
C SER A 46 1.29 4.60 2.86
N GLY A 47 0.59 4.15 1.82
CA GLY A 47 0.85 4.60 0.44
C GLY A 47 0.40 3.62 -0.63
N THR A 48 0.25 4.13 -1.87
CA THR A 48 -0.19 3.31 -3.02
C THR A 48 0.93 2.44 -3.59
N THR A 49 2.19 2.84 -3.44
CA THR A 49 3.34 1.99 -3.81
C THR A 49 3.52 0.85 -2.80
N THR A 50 3.44 1.17 -1.51
CA THR A 50 3.54 0.21 -0.41
C THR A 50 2.39 -0.79 -0.39
N TYR A 51 1.21 -0.36 -0.85
CA TYR A 51 0.08 -1.24 -1.10
C TYR A 51 0.40 -2.34 -2.14
N GLU A 52 1.02 -2.00 -3.27
CA GLU A 52 1.41 -3.00 -4.27
C GLU A 52 2.50 -3.95 -3.72
N ILE A 53 3.43 -3.45 -2.88
CA ILE A 53 4.39 -4.30 -2.15
C ILE A 53 3.65 -5.31 -1.26
N ALA A 54 2.73 -4.83 -0.42
CA ALA A 54 1.96 -5.69 0.48
C ALA A 54 1.18 -6.78 -0.27
N ARG A 55 0.62 -6.48 -1.44
CA ARG A 55 -0.06 -7.47 -2.27
C ARG A 55 0.87 -8.59 -2.73
N MET A 56 2.11 -8.29 -3.08
CA MET A 56 3.10 -9.29 -3.51
C MET A 56 3.65 -10.11 -2.33
N LEU A 57 3.80 -9.47 -1.17
CA LEU A 57 4.27 -10.12 0.04
C LEU A 57 3.32 -11.18 0.59
N ARG A 58 2.05 -11.18 0.17
CA ARG A 58 1.11 -12.27 0.49
C ARG A 58 1.59 -13.66 0.08
N GLN A 59 2.48 -13.74 -0.91
CA GLN A 59 3.04 -15.01 -1.37
C GLN A 59 4.22 -15.48 -0.52
N HIS A 60 4.76 -14.61 0.36
CA HIS A 60 5.86 -14.93 1.23
C HIS A 60 5.34 -15.55 2.52
N THR A 61 5.97 -16.63 2.94
CA THR A 61 5.76 -17.26 4.24
C THR A 61 6.85 -16.84 5.21
N ASP A 62 6.55 -16.85 6.51
CA ASP A 62 7.50 -16.51 7.58
C ASP A 62 8.08 -15.08 7.47
N VAL A 63 7.21 -14.09 7.26
CA VAL A 63 7.58 -12.66 7.26
C VAL A 63 6.66 -11.91 8.23
N ILE A 64 7.23 -11.09 9.09
CA ILE A 64 6.47 -10.20 9.98
C ILE A 64 6.47 -8.79 9.40
N ALA A 65 5.29 -8.28 9.07
CA ALA A 65 5.13 -6.91 8.59
C ALA A 65 4.43 -6.04 9.64
N MET A 66 5.01 -4.87 9.92
CA MET A 66 4.38 -3.82 10.71
C MET A 66 3.97 -2.69 9.76
N THR A 67 2.77 -2.13 9.96
CA THR A 67 2.31 -1.01 9.14
C THR A 67 1.44 -0.07 9.96
N ASN A 68 1.53 1.22 9.65
CA ASN A 68 0.66 2.27 10.17
C ASN A 68 -0.55 2.55 9.24
N GLY A 69 -0.60 1.93 8.05
CA GLY A 69 -1.59 2.22 7.02
C GLY A 69 -2.66 1.13 6.90
N MET A 70 -3.93 1.52 7.05
CA MET A 70 -5.07 0.60 6.92
C MET A 70 -5.17 -0.05 5.54
N ASN A 71 -4.85 0.70 4.47
CA ASN A 71 -4.87 0.17 3.10
C ASN A 71 -3.84 -0.97 2.91
N VAL A 72 -2.66 -0.81 3.50
CA VAL A 72 -1.58 -1.80 3.46
C VAL A 72 -1.91 -3.00 4.35
N ALA A 73 -2.44 -2.76 5.56
CA ALA A 73 -2.91 -3.82 6.44
C ALA A 73 -3.96 -4.71 5.77
N ASN A 74 -4.97 -4.11 5.14
CA ASN A 74 -6.01 -4.84 4.40
C ASN A 74 -5.43 -5.64 3.22
N ALA A 75 -4.44 -5.08 2.53
CA ALA A 75 -3.75 -5.76 1.44
C ALA A 75 -2.95 -6.99 1.92
N LEU A 76 -2.30 -6.91 3.09
CA LEU A 76 -1.57 -8.01 3.71
C LEU A 76 -2.52 -9.12 4.19
N LEU A 77 -3.63 -8.74 4.83
CA LEU A 77 -4.64 -9.68 5.36
C LEU A 77 -5.49 -10.34 4.26
N GLY A 78 -5.58 -9.71 3.09
CA GLY A 78 -6.27 -10.28 1.93
C GLY A 78 -7.79 -10.16 1.96
N SER A 79 -8.34 -9.07 2.51
CA SER A 79 -9.79 -8.82 2.56
C SER A 79 -10.25 -7.91 1.40
N GLY A 80 -11.37 -8.15 0.70
CA GLY A 80 -12.50 -8.99 1.10
C GLY A 80 -13.30 -9.65 -0.01
N ARG A 81 -13.75 -10.88 0.27
CA ARG A 81 -15.17 -11.26 0.16
C ARG A 81 -15.71 -11.33 1.58
N GLY A 82 -16.83 -10.66 1.85
CA GLY A 82 -17.47 -10.66 3.17
C GLY A 82 -18.55 -9.59 3.38
N GLY A 83 -19.23 -9.17 2.32
CA GLY A 83 -20.57 -8.59 2.38
C GLY A 83 -21.45 -9.44 1.46
N THR A 84 -21.83 -10.63 1.90
CA THR A 84 -22.98 -11.33 1.31
C THR A 84 -24.21 -10.74 1.97
N ALA A 85 -24.92 -9.92 1.22
CA ALA A 85 -26.34 -9.73 1.43
C ALA A 85 -27.01 -11.10 1.17
N ASP A 86 -27.48 -11.72 2.24
CA ASP A 86 -28.72 -12.51 2.26
C ASP A 86 -29.78 -11.60 2.89
#